data_AF-B7ST52-F1
#
_entry.id   AF-B7ST52-F1
#
_cell.length_a   1.000
_cell.length_b   1.000
_cell.length_c   1.000
_cell.angle_alpha   90.00
_cell.angle_beta   90.00
_cell.angle_gamma   90.00
#
_symmetry.space_group_name_H-M   'P 1'
#
loop_
_entity.id
_entity.type
_entity.pdbx_description
1 polymer ?
#
loop_
_entity_poly.entity_id
_entity_poly.type
_entity_poly.pdbx_seq_one_letter_code
_entity_poly.pdbx_strand_id
1 'polypeptide(L)'
;SVLVLLPLEMVSGYLYFVSKLIIDSFNIESGANAPQLLNVITDPLTLSIIELDGSVISGIATGDPEARNKSLIKTWCETFTNMTQMNVTVPGPENCTSPALCWVEGNITTTLKNVSETFNIAKCRHLFVDVPLTDLEVGLILLACSLLVLCSCLVLIVKLLNSMLKGQVALVLKKILNTDFPFPFSWVTGYLAILVGAG
;
A
#
# COMPACT_ATOMS: atom_id res chain seq x y z
N SER A 1 -4.00 32.03 -4.51
CA SER A 1 -3.86 31.38 -3.18
C SER A 1 -2.41 31.16 -2.78
N VAL A 2 -1.51 30.81 -3.70
CA VAL A 2 -0.06 30.77 -3.46
C VAL A 2 0.48 32.14 -3.00
N LEU A 3 -0.04 33.23 -3.59
CA LEU A 3 0.35 34.62 -3.31
C LEU A 3 0.23 35.09 -1.84
N VAL A 4 -0.70 34.52 -1.06
CA VAL A 4 -0.88 34.87 0.37
C VAL A 4 -0.16 33.86 1.27
N LEU A 5 -0.06 32.60 0.84
CA LEU A 5 0.64 31.56 1.60
C LEU A 5 2.15 31.78 1.61
N LEU A 6 2.76 32.28 0.54
CA LEU A 6 4.23 32.39 0.43
C LEU A 6 4.84 33.40 1.43
N PRO A 7 4.32 34.64 1.55
CA PRO A 7 4.79 35.56 2.59
C PRO A 7 4.45 35.06 4.01
N LEU A 8 3.27 34.44 4.17
CA LEU A 8 2.85 33.86 5.45
C LEU A 8 3.73 32.67 5.86
N GLU A 9 4.18 31.85 4.92
CA GLU A 9 5.09 30.73 5.12
C GLU A 9 6.50 31.22 5.45
N MET A 10 6.99 32.27 4.80
CA MET A 10 8.30 32.86 5.13
C MET A 10 8.34 33.39 6.57
N VAL A 11 7.21 33.89 7.08
CA VAL A 11 7.08 34.39 8.46
C VAL A 11 6.78 33.26 9.47
N SER A 12 5.94 32.29 9.11
CA SER A 12 5.46 31.26 10.05
C SER A 12 6.23 29.93 10.00
N GLY A 13 6.86 29.60 8.88
CA GLY A 13 7.44 28.29 8.60
C GLY A 13 6.44 27.14 8.67
N TYR A 14 5.12 27.40 8.60
CA TYR A 14 4.07 26.40 8.85
C TYR A 14 4.20 25.17 7.95
N LEU A 15 4.34 25.38 6.64
CA LEU A 15 4.50 24.30 5.65
C LEU A 15 5.77 23.49 5.90
N TYR A 16 6.87 24.14 6.31
CA TYR A 16 8.11 23.46 6.69
C TYR A 16 7.93 22.60 7.94
N PHE A 17 7.32 23.13 9.01
CA PHE A 17 7.12 22.39 10.25
C PHE A 17 6.15 21.23 10.07
N VAL A 18 5.04 21.44 9.35
CA VAL A 18 4.08 20.37 9.03
C VAL A 18 4.74 19.30 8.15
N SER A 19 5.48 19.69 7.11
CA SER A 19 6.20 18.73 6.27
C SER A 19 7.24 17.94 7.07
N LYS A 20 7.95 18.61 7.98
CA LYS A 20 8.93 17.97 8.86
C LYS A 20 8.26 16.98 9.83
N LEU A 21 7.17 17.37 10.47
CA LEU A 21 6.38 16.48 11.33
C LEU A 21 5.86 15.26 10.56
N ILE A 22 5.41 15.44 9.32
CA ILE A 22 4.99 14.33 8.46
C ILE A 22 6.17 13.40 8.20
N ILE A 23 7.31 13.92 7.75
CA ILE A 23 8.50 13.11 7.44
C ILE A 23 9.00 12.35 8.68
N ASP A 24 9.07 13.04 9.83
CA ASP A 24 9.52 12.47 11.09
C ASP A 24 8.53 11.41 11.61
N SER A 25 7.23 11.56 11.37
CA SER A 25 6.21 10.59 11.77
C SER A 25 6.24 9.31 10.94
N PHE A 26 6.63 9.41 9.66
CA PHE A 26 6.66 8.27 8.73
C PHE A 26 8.04 7.63 8.58
N ASN A 27 9.06 8.11 9.31
CA ASN A 27 10.44 7.60 9.31
C ASN A 27 10.97 7.32 7.89
N ILE A 28 10.79 8.28 6.99
CA ILE A 28 11.12 8.13 5.57
C ILE A 28 12.65 8.16 5.42
N GLU A 29 13.26 6.99 5.26
CA GLU A 29 14.69 6.90 4.94
C GLU A 29 14.96 7.42 3.52
N SER A 30 16.04 8.17 3.33
CA SER A 30 16.50 8.61 2.01
C SER A 30 17.78 7.86 1.64
N GLY A 31 17.76 7.05 0.58
CA GLY A 31 18.93 6.27 0.13
C GLY A 31 18.58 5.20 -0.90
N ALA A 32 19.60 4.50 -1.43
CA ALA A 32 19.43 3.47 -2.46
C ALA A 32 18.58 2.25 -2.02
N ASN A 33 18.38 2.07 -0.71
CA ASN A 33 17.54 1.04 -0.11
C ASN A 33 16.25 1.61 0.51
N ALA A 34 15.90 2.87 0.23
CA ALA A 34 14.71 3.50 0.79
C ALA A 34 13.44 2.88 0.19
N PRO A 35 12.47 2.44 1.03
CA PRO A 35 11.17 2.01 0.54
C PRO A 35 10.47 3.18 -0.15
N GLN A 36 9.70 2.88 -1.21
CA GLN A 36 8.89 3.89 -1.87
C GLN A 36 7.94 4.52 -0.84
N LEU A 37 7.90 5.85 -0.76
CA LEU A 37 7.08 6.59 0.20
C LEU A 37 5.61 6.10 0.21
N LEU A 38 5.09 5.74 -0.96
CA LEU A 38 3.74 5.24 -1.10
C LEU A 38 3.56 3.91 -0.35
N ASN A 39 4.51 2.98 -0.46
CA ASN A 39 4.43 1.67 0.19
C ASN A 39 4.38 1.78 1.71
N VAL A 40 5.16 2.69 2.32
CA VAL A 40 5.12 2.92 3.77
C VAL A 40 3.72 3.29 4.26
N ILE A 41 2.93 3.98 3.43
CA ILE A 41 1.57 4.39 3.76
C ILE A 41 0.55 3.34 3.31
N THR A 42 0.73 2.74 2.14
CA THR A 42 -0.24 1.81 1.56
C THR A 42 -0.16 0.43 2.20
N ASP A 43 1.02 -0.05 2.58
CA ASP A 43 1.22 -1.39 3.13
C ASP A 43 0.43 -1.64 4.43
N PRO A 44 0.49 -0.77 5.46
CA PRO A 44 -0.33 -1.00 6.66
C PRO A 44 -1.85 -0.93 6.37
N LEU A 45 -2.25 -0.16 5.35
CA LEU A 45 -3.65 -0.09 4.92
C LEU A 45 -4.07 -1.34 4.14
N THR A 46 -3.24 -1.84 3.23
CA THR A 46 -3.53 -3.05 2.46
C THR A 46 -3.61 -4.26 3.37
N LEU A 47 -2.63 -4.45 4.27
CA LEU A 47 -2.61 -5.55 5.24
C LEU A 47 -3.81 -5.54 6.19
N SER A 48 -4.34 -4.35 6.53
CA SER A 48 -5.57 -4.22 7.34
C SER A 48 -6.83 -4.63 6.58
N ILE A 49 -6.85 -4.47 5.26
CA ILE A 49 -8.00 -4.76 4.42
C ILE A 49 -7.96 -6.22 3.95
N ILE A 50 -6.85 -6.67 3.37
CA ILE A 50 -6.68 -7.99 2.76
C ILE A 50 -5.22 -8.44 2.79
N GLU A 51 -5.00 -9.70 3.18
CA GLU A 51 -3.69 -10.36 3.09
C GLU A 51 -3.68 -11.29 1.86
N LEU A 52 -2.65 -11.20 1.02
CA LEU A 52 -2.51 -12.04 -0.17
C LEU A 52 -1.40 -13.09 -0.01
N ASP A 53 -1.61 -14.29 -0.53
CA ASP A 53 -0.59 -15.33 -0.52
C ASP A 53 0.39 -15.15 -1.68
N GLY A 54 1.58 -14.62 -1.37
CA GLY A 54 2.65 -14.41 -2.35
C GLY A 54 3.13 -15.69 -3.03
N SER A 55 3.03 -16.86 -2.37
CA SER A 55 3.43 -18.14 -2.97
C SER A 55 2.46 -18.57 -4.07
N VAL A 56 1.16 -18.33 -3.86
CA VAL A 56 0.12 -18.60 -4.86
C VAL A 56 0.23 -17.64 -6.04
N ILE A 57 0.47 -16.35 -5.78
CA ILE A 57 0.69 -15.35 -6.84
C ILE A 57 1.89 -15.73 -7.70
N SER A 58 3.02 -16.09 -7.07
CA SER A 58 4.22 -16.52 -7.78
C SER A 58 3.96 -17.81 -8.58
N GLY A 59 3.26 -18.79 -7.99
CA GLY A 59 2.89 -20.04 -8.66
C GLY A 59 2.05 -19.83 -9.92
N ILE A 60 1.07 -18.91 -9.84
CA ILE A 60 0.24 -18.52 -11.00
C ILE A 60 1.07 -17.84 -12.07
N ALA A 61 2.00 -16.95 -11.69
CA ALA A 61 2.89 -16.26 -12.62
C ALA A 61 3.83 -17.25 -13.35
N THR A 62 4.24 -18.33 -12.69
CA THR A 62 5.04 -19.40 -13.28
C THR A 62 4.23 -20.46 -14.05
N GLY A 63 2.89 -20.40 -14.00
CA GLY A 63 2.01 -21.32 -14.73
C GLY A 63 1.77 -22.67 -14.05
N ASP A 64 1.97 -22.77 -12.73
CA ASP A 64 1.75 -23.99 -11.96
C ASP A 64 0.23 -24.31 -11.87
N PRO A 65 -0.23 -25.49 -12.32
CA PRO A 65 -1.64 -25.88 -12.22
C PRO A 65 -2.13 -26.03 -10.78
N GLU A 66 -1.26 -26.34 -9.81
CA GLU A 66 -1.67 -26.50 -8.41
C GLU A 66 -2.00 -25.16 -7.75
N ALA A 67 -1.33 -24.08 -8.16
CA ALA A 67 -1.57 -22.73 -7.65
C ALA A 67 -2.94 -22.17 -8.08
N ARG A 68 -3.49 -22.60 -9.22
CA ARG A 68 -4.79 -22.11 -9.74
C ARG A 68 -6.00 -22.57 -8.93
N ASN A 69 -5.86 -23.66 -8.17
CA ASN A 69 -6.94 -24.22 -7.36
C ASN A 69 -6.90 -23.72 -5.90
N LYS A 70 -5.91 -22.89 -5.53
CA LYS A 70 -5.76 -22.31 -4.20
C LYS A 70 -6.37 -20.91 -4.17
N SER A 71 -6.84 -20.48 -3.00
CA SER A 71 -7.30 -19.10 -2.79
C SER A 71 -6.12 -18.14 -2.75
N LEU A 72 -6.32 -16.94 -3.31
CA LEU A 72 -5.34 -15.85 -3.27
C LEU A 72 -5.30 -15.16 -1.90
N ILE A 73 -6.38 -15.26 -1.12
CA ILE A 73 -6.53 -14.59 0.16
C ILE A 73 -5.94 -15.47 1.26
N LYS A 74 -4.98 -14.92 1.99
CA LYS A 74 -4.29 -15.65 3.05
C LYS A 74 -5.08 -15.58 4.35
N THR A 75 -5.82 -16.65 4.67
CA THR A 75 -6.59 -16.73 5.93
C THR A 75 -5.69 -17.00 7.15
N TRP A 76 -4.61 -17.75 6.96
CA TRP A 76 -3.74 -18.22 8.06
C TRP A 76 -2.36 -17.56 7.98
N CYS A 77 -2.00 -16.83 9.03
CA CYS A 77 -0.72 -16.11 9.10
C CYS A 77 0.32 -16.88 9.90
N GLU A 78 -0.11 -17.61 10.93
CA GLU A 78 0.77 -18.48 11.71
C GLU A 78 0.44 -19.93 11.38
N THR A 79 1.39 -20.59 10.71
CA THR A 79 1.36 -22.01 10.42
C THR A 79 2.60 -22.67 11.00
N PHE A 80 2.44 -23.87 11.57
CA PHE A 80 3.54 -24.67 12.08
C PHE A 80 3.71 -25.90 11.21
N THR A 81 4.89 -26.06 10.63
CA THR A 81 5.24 -27.23 9.85
C THR A 81 6.00 -28.21 10.73
N ASN A 82 5.34 -29.30 11.12
CA ASN A 82 6.02 -30.38 11.81
C ASN A 82 6.58 -31.35 10.77
N MET A 83 7.90 -31.55 10.78
CA MET A 83 8.57 -32.54 9.94
C MET A 83 8.74 -33.82 10.74
N THR A 84 7.90 -34.80 10.45
CA THR A 84 8.02 -36.13 11.04
C THR A 84 8.57 -37.10 10.01
N GLN A 85 9.52 -37.92 10.45
CA GLN A 85 10.00 -39.04 9.65
C GLN A 85 8.95 -40.14 9.69
N MET A 86 8.35 -40.42 8.54
CA MET A 86 7.38 -41.50 8.39
C MET A 86 7.89 -42.50 7.35
N ASN A 87 7.52 -43.75 7.58
CA ASN A 87 7.72 -44.81 6.61
C ASN A 87 6.62 -44.72 5.56
N VAL A 88 6.98 -44.39 4.31
CA VAL A 88 6.05 -44.22 3.21
C VAL A 88 6.27 -45.32 2.18
N THR A 89 5.17 -45.87 1.67
CA THR A 89 5.19 -46.88 0.61
C THR A 89 5.39 -46.24 -0.75
N VAL A 90 6.36 -46.73 -1.51
CA VAL A 90 6.66 -46.30 -2.88
C VAL A 90 6.50 -47.47 -3.86
N PRO A 91 6.10 -47.21 -5.11
CA PRO A 91 5.79 -48.25 -6.10
C PRO A 91 7.02 -49.01 -6.62
N GLY A 92 8.24 -48.54 -6.32
CA GLY A 92 9.48 -49.22 -6.71
C GLY A 92 10.72 -48.66 -5.99
N PRO A 93 11.84 -49.42 -6.01
CA PRO A 93 13.08 -49.05 -5.32
C PRO A 93 13.77 -47.82 -5.92
N GLU A 94 13.48 -47.46 -7.18
CA GLU A 94 13.97 -46.22 -7.80
C GLU A 94 13.40 -44.93 -7.18
N ASN A 95 12.25 -45.02 -6.50
CA ASN A 95 11.61 -43.88 -5.82
C ASN A 95 12.02 -43.75 -4.35
N CYS A 96 12.99 -44.54 -3.88
CA CYS A 96 13.55 -44.45 -2.54
C CYS A 96 14.53 -43.26 -2.44
N THR A 97 14.50 -42.54 -1.32
CA THR A 97 15.39 -41.36 -1.09
C THR A 97 16.87 -41.76 -0.97
N SER A 98 17.14 -42.97 -0.48
CA SER A 98 18.48 -43.56 -0.44
C SER A 98 18.37 -45.09 -0.48
N PRO A 99 19.30 -45.80 -1.16
CA PRO A 99 19.34 -47.26 -1.15
C PRO A 99 19.48 -47.87 0.26
N ALA A 100 20.06 -47.12 1.21
CA ALA A 100 20.28 -47.58 2.58
C ALA A 100 19.03 -47.50 3.48
N LEU A 101 17.98 -46.80 3.03
CA LEU A 101 16.73 -46.57 3.80
C LEU A 101 15.50 -47.11 3.04
N CYS A 102 15.70 -48.14 2.22
CA CYS A 102 14.71 -48.74 1.35
C CYS A 102 14.53 -50.21 1.74
N TRP A 103 13.34 -50.58 2.19
CA TRP A 103 12.99 -51.95 2.57
C TRP A 103 12.00 -52.50 1.56
N VAL A 104 12.31 -53.67 0.98
CA VAL A 104 11.45 -54.34 0.00
C VAL A 104 10.90 -55.60 0.66
N GLU A 105 9.58 -55.67 0.85
CA GLU A 105 8.91 -56.86 1.37
C GLU A 105 7.76 -57.26 0.45
N GLY A 106 7.96 -58.30 -0.35
CA GLY A 106 7.03 -58.71 -1.39
C GLY A 106 6.93 -57.69 -2.54
N ASN A 107 5.72 -57.24 -2.87
CA ASN A 107 5.44 -56.25 -3.92
C ASN A 107 5.42 -54.80 -3.38
N ILE A 108 5.86 -54.59 -2.14
CA ILE A 108 5.75 -53.32 -1.42
C ILE A 108 7.16 -52.86 -1.05
N THR A 109 7.51 -51.65 -1.49
CA THR A 109 8.75 -50.95 -1.11
C THR A 109 8.43 -49.84 -0.13
N THR A 110 9.10 -49.81 1.01
CA THR A 110 8.95 -48.76 2.03
C THR A 110 10.23 -47.95 2.11
N THR A 111 10.11 -46.62 2.10
CA THR A 111 11.23 -45.68 2.29
C THR A 111 10.95 -44.76 3.45
N LEU A 112 12.00 -44.36 4.16
CA LEU A 112 11.92 -43.29 5.15
C LEU A 112 11.85 -41.95 4.40
N LYS A 113 10.76 -41.20 4.55
CA LYS A 113 10.59 -39.87 3.93
C LYS A 113 10.19 -38.85 4.98
N ASN A 114 10.77 -37.65 4.87
CA ASN A 114 10.32 -36.50 5.66
C ASN A 114 8.97 -36.05 5.13
N VAL A 115 7.91 -36.24 5.92
CA VAL A 115 6.57 -35.73 5.62
C VAL A 115 6.36 -34.47 6.45
N SER A 116 6.06 -33.36 5.77
CA SER A 116 5.73 -32.10 6.41
C SER A 116 4.21 -32.01 6.59
N GLU A 117 3.75 -31.98 7.83
CA GLU A 117 2.35 -31.69 8.15
C GLU A 117 2.24 -30.23 8.60
N THR A 118 1.33 -29.48 7.97
CA THR A 118 1.10 -28.06 8.24
C THR A 118 -0.09 -27.88 9.18
N PHE A 119 0.15 -27.35 10.38
CA PHE A 119 -0.87 -27.03 11.36
C PHE A 119 -1.16 -25.53 11.33
N ASN A 120 -2.45 -25.19 11.28
CA ASN A 120 -2.92 -23.81 11.30
C ASN A 120 -3.07 -23.33 12.75
N ILE A 121 -2.30 -22.32 13.15
CA ILE A 121 -2.29 -21.81 14.54
C ILE A 121 -3.18 -20.58 14.67
N ALA A 122 -2.90 -19.54 13.87
CA ALA A 122 -3.58 -18.25 13.97
C ALA A 122 -3.97 -17.69 12.60
N LYS A 123 -5.20 -17.14 12.57
CA LYS A 123 -5.73 -16.43 11.42
C LYS A 123 -5.08 -15.05 11.27
N CYS A 124 -5.01 -14.56 10.05
CA CYS A 124 -4.55 -13.20 9.76
C CYS A 124 -5.52 -12.14 10.30
N ARG A 125 -5.06 -10.90 10.46
CA ARG A 125 -5.88 -9.78 10.98
C ARG A 125 -6.24 -8.81 9.86
N HIS A 126 -7.19 -9.20 9.01
CA HIS A 126 -7.70 -8.36 7.93
C HIS A 126 -9.23 -8.44 7.84
N LEU A 127 -9.87 -7.46 7.20
CA LEU A 127 -11.33 -7.31 7.15
C LEU A 127 -12.07 -8.56 6.62
N PHE A 128 -11.46 -9.24 5.64
CA PHE A 128 -12.05 -10.39 4.94
C PHE A 128 -11.67 -11.77 5.50
N VAL A 129 -11.11 -11.87 6.71
CA VAL A 129 -10.59 -13.17 7.21
C VAL A 129 -11.68 -14.18 7.60
N ASP A 130 -12.82 -13.71 8.10
CA ASP A 130 -13.94 -14.55 8.57
C ASP A 130 -15.16 -14.50 7.65
N VAL A 131 -15.02 -13.89 6.47
CA VAL A 131 -16.14 -13.72 5.55
C VAL A 131 -16.13 -14.87 4.54
N PRO A 132 -17.23 -15.64 4.39
CA PRO A 132 -17.31 -16.75 3.45
C PRO A 132 -17.58 -16.25 2.02
N LEU A 133 -16.69 -15.41 1.49
CA LEU A 133 -16.78 -14.88 0.12
C LEU A 133 -15.71 -15.51 -0.75
N THR A 134 -16.02 -15.62 -2.05
CA THR A 134 -15.03 -16.01 -3.06
C THR A 134 -14.05 -14.87 -3.35
N ASP A 135 -12.83 -15.22 -3.78
CA ASP A 135 -11.78 -14.23 -4.10
C ASP A 135 -12.25 -13.16 -5.11
N LEU A 136 -13.14 -13.55 -6.03
CA LEU A 136 -13.72 -12.65 -7.03
C LEU A 136 -14.73 -11.65 -6.43
N GLU A 137 -15.58 -12.09 -5.50
CA GLU A 137 -16.54 -11.22 -4.83
C GLU A 137 -15.83 -10.17 -3.97
N VAL A 138 -14.80 -10.58 -3.23
CA VAL A 138 -13.96 -9.65 -2.46
C VAL A 138 -13.30 -8.63 -3.38
N GLY A 139 -12.77 -9.08 -4.53
CA GLY A 139 -12.20 -8.20 -5.54
C GLY A 139 -13.21 -7.18 -6.08
N LEU A 140 -14.45 -7.58 -6.36
CA LEU A 140 -15.51 -6.68 -6.84
C LEU A 140 -15.92 -5.65 -5.79
N ILE A 141 -16.03 -6.06 -4.52
CA ILE A 141 -16.34 -5.14 -3.41
C ILE A 141 -15.22 -4.10 -3.27
N LEU A 142 -13.96 -4.53 -3.27
CA LEU A 142 -12.80 -3.65 -3.20
C LEU A 142 -12.74 -2.67 -4.37
N LEU A 143 -13.03 -3.14 -5.58
CA LEU A 143 -13.08 -2.31 -6.78
C LEU A 143 -14.18 -1.26 -6.69
N ALA A 144 -15.38 -1.64 -6.25
CA ALA A 144 -16.49 -0.72 -6.07
C ALA A 144 -16.17 0.35 -5.01
N CYS A 145 -15.63 -0.04 -3.86
CA CYS A 145 -15.20 0.89 -2.81
C CYS A 145 -14.11 1.85 -3.31
N SER A 146 -13.10 1.34 -4.03
CA SER A 146 -12.02 2.15 -4.60
C SER A 146 -12.56 3.17 -5.60
N LEU A 147 -13.46 2.75 -6.49
CA LEU A 147 -14.09 3.64 -7.46
C LEU A 147 -14.91 4.73 -6.77
N LEU A 148 -15.69 4.40 -5.73
CA LEU A 148 -16.45 5.39 -4.97
C LEU A 148 -15.52 6.42 -4.30
N VAL A 149 -14.44 5.97 -3.67
CA VAL A 149 -13.44 6.86 -3.04
C VAL A 149 -12.79 7.76 -4.09
N LEU A 150 -12.36 7.20 -5.22
CA LEU A 150 -11.72 7.95 -6.31
C LEU A 150 -12.69 8.98 -6.92
N CYS A 151 -13.92 8.60 -7.21
CA CYS A 151 -14.95 9.51 -7.71
C CYS A 151 -15.23 10.63 -6.71
N SER A 152 -15.35 10.30 -5.41
CA SER A 152 -15.56 11.31 -4.36
C SER A 152 -14.39 12.28 -4.28
N CYS A 153 -13.16 11.78 -4.34
CA CYS A 153 -11.92 12.57 -4.32
C CYS A 153 -11.89 13.53 -5.51
N LEU A 154 -12.20 13.06 -6.71
CA LEU A 154 -12.23 13.89 -7.91
C LEU A 154 -13.28 15.01 -7.83
N VAL A 155 -14.48 14.72 -7.33
CA VAL A 155 -15.52 15.74 -7.11
C VAL A 155 -15.09 16.76 -6.05
N LEU A 156 -14.47 16.30 -4.96
CA LEU A 156 -13.94 17.17 -3.91
C LEU A 156 -12.86 18.09 -4.46
N ILE A 157 -11.90 17.58 -5.25
CA ILE A 157 -10.85 18.39 -5.87
C ILE A 157 -11.46 19.45 -6.80
N VAL A 158 -12.42 19.09 -7.65
CA VAL A 158 -13.09 20.06 -8.55
C VAL A 158 -13.84 21.13 -7.74
N LYS A 159 -14.53 20.73 -6.67
CA LYS A 159 -15.20 21.69 -5.78
C LYS A 159 -14.23 22.59 -5.04
N LEU A 160 -13.12 22.05 -4.53
CA LEU A 160 -12.08 22.82 -3.86
C LEU A 160 -11.45 23.83 -4.82
N LEU A 161 -11.09 23.40 -6.03
CA LEU A 161 -10.51 24.27 -7.04
C LEU A 161 -11.49 25.39 -7.44
N ASN A 162 -12.75 25.05 -7.71
CA ASN A 162 -13.80 26.02 -8.07
C ASN A 162 -14.16 26.97 -6.91
N SER A 163 -14.11 26.47 -5.67
CA SER A 163 -14.29 27.27 -4.46
C SER A 163 -13.14 28.25 -4.24
N MET A 164 -11.89 27.82 -4.47
CA MET A 164 -10.71 28.70 -4.42
C MET A 164 -10.74 29.77 -5.51
N LEU A 165 -11.23 29.46 -6.71
CA LEU A 165 -11.37 30.41 -7.83
C LEU A 165 -12.42 31.50 -7.58
N LYS A 166 -13.45 31.24 -6.75
CA LYS A 166 -14.55 32.19 -6.45
C LYS A 166 -14.51 32.78 -5.03
N GLY A 167 -13.63 32.31 -4.15
CA GLY A 167 -13.58 32.68 -2.73
C GLY A 167 -12.94 34.04 -2.43
N GLN A 168 -12.91 34.41 -1.13
CA GLN A 168 -12.39 35.69 -0.60
C GLN A 168 -10.99 36.07 -1.09
N VAL A 169 -10.17 35.10 -1.48
CA VAL A 169 -8.80 35.33 -1.98
C VAL A 169 -8.81 36.14 -3.29
N ALA A 170 -9.82 35.96 -4.16
CA ALA A 170 -9.97 36.76 -5.38
C ALA A 170 -10.35 38.23 -5.08
N LEU A 171 -11.10 38.48 -4.00
CA LEU A 171 -11.42 39.84 -3.54
C LEU A 171 -10.23 40.52 -2.86
N VAL A 172 -9.41 39.77 -2.11
CA VAL A 172 -8.16 40.28 -1.51
C VAL A 172 -7.15 40.64 -2.62
N LEU A 173 -7.02 39.80 -3.64
CA LEU A 173 -6.25 40.10 -4.85
C LEU A 173 -6.75 41.36 -5.56
N LYS A 174 -8.07 41.46 -5.82
CA LYS A 174 -8.67 42.66 -6.44
C LYS A 174 -8.49 43.91 -5.58
N LYS A 175 -8.56 43.78 -4.25
CA LYS A 175 -8.41 44.92 -3.32
C LYS A 175 -6.96 45.40 -3.25
N ILE A 176 -5.98 44.49 -3.22
CA ILE A 176 -4.55 44.83 -3.23
C ILE A 176 -4.13 45.43 -4.58
N LEU A 177 -4.61 44.87 -5.70
CA LEU A 177 -4.36 45.41 -7.05
C LEU A 177 -5.04 46.77 -7.29
N ASN A 178 -6.15 47.05 -6.61
CA ASN A 178 -6.90 48.30 -6.76
C ASN A 178 -6.60 49.32 -5.64
N THR A 179 -5.60 49.06 -4.79
CA THR A 179 -5.04 50.05 -3.86
C THR A 179 -3.74 50.59 -4.43
N ASP A 180 -3.84 51.66 -5.21
CA ASP A 180 -2.74 52.59 -5.37
C ASP A 180 -2.53 53.30 -4.02
N PHE A 181 -1.42 53.01 -3.36
CA PHE A 181 -1.06 53.70 -2.12
C PHE A 181 -0.83 55.19 -2.44
N PRO A 182 -1.57 56.14 -1.81
CA PRO A 182 -1.35 57.55 -2.03
C PRO A 182 0.04 57.96 -1.53
N PHE A 183 0.57 59.02 -2.14
CA PHE A 183 1.90 59.59 -1.88
C PHE A 183 2.18 59.72 -0.36
N PRO A 184 3.40 59.39 0.17
CA PRO A 184 4.69 59.29 -0.52
C PRO A 184 5.22 57.86 -0.83
N PHE A 185 4.47 56.79 -0.57
CA PHE A 185 4.97 55.40 -0.71
C PHE A 185 4.70 54.75 -2.09
N SER A 186 4.53 55.55 -3.15
CA SER A 186 4.23 55.08 -4.51
C SER A 186 5.36 54.24 -5.15
N TRP A 187 6.62 54.41 -4.74
CA TRP A 187 7.75 53.62 -5.26
C TRP A 187 7.74 52.15 -4.80
N VAL A 188 7.10 51.85 -3.66
CA VAL A 188 7.04 50.49 -3.10
C VAL A 188 6.07 49.61 -3.90
N THR A 189 5.07 50.20 -4.56
CA THR A 189 4.04 49.45 -5.31
C THR A 189 4.65 48.66 -6.48
N GLY A 190 5.68 49.18 -7.14
CA GLY A 190 6.40 48.50 -8.21
C GLY A 190 7.20 47.28 -7.71
N TYR A 191 7.85 47.38 -6.56
CA TYR A 191 8.52 46.23 -5.93
C TYR A 191 7.53 45.21 -5.41
N LEU A 192 6.40 45.67 -4.85
CA LEU A 192 5.31 44.80 -4.43
C LEU A 192 4.71 44.05 -5.63
N ALA A 193 4.55 44.72 -6.78
CA ALA A 193 4.04 44.14 -8.01
C ALA A 193 5.01 43.10 -8.62
N ILE A 194 6.32 43.31 -8.54
CA ILE A 194 7.33 42.32 -8.98
C ILE A 194 7.36 41.13 -8.02
N LEU A 195 7.26 41.37 -6.71
CA LEU A 195 7.19 40.33 -5.68
C LEU A 195 5.87 39.53 -5.77
N VAL A 196 4.81 40.15 -6.28
CA VAL A 196 3.51 39.53 -6.57
C VAL A 196 3.47 38.83 -7.94
N GLY A 197 4.26 39.29 -8.92
CA GLY A 197 4.28 38.74 -10.28
C GLY A 197 5.24 37.56 -10.48
N ALA A 198 6.19 37.37 -9.57
CA ALA A 198 7.16 36.27 -9.61
C ALA A 198 6.73 35.02 -8.80
N GLY A 199 5.48 34.95 -8.31
CA GLY A 199 4.96 33.86 -7.48
C GLY A 199 3.56 33.36 -7.84
#